data_AF-A0A6M0RF65-F1
#
_entry.id   AF-A0A6M0RF65-F1
#
_cell.length_a   1.000
_cell.length_b   1.000
_cell.length_c   1.000
_cell.angle_alpha   90.00
_cell.angle_beta   90.00
_cell.angle_gamma   90.00
#
_symmetry.space_group_name_H-M   'P 1'
#
loop_
_entity.id
_entity.type
_entity.pdbx_description
1 polymer ?
#
loop_
_entity_poly.entity_id
_entity_poly.type
_entity_poly.pdbx_seq_one_letter_code
_entity_poly.pdbx_strand_id
1 'polypeptide(L)'
;MSEIILDVRNLKVEFDTANGVIKAVDGISFQVKRGRTLGIVGESGSGKSVTSLSVMGLVPNPPGRITNGEILFSAQADAAPTNLCQASPKQMQDYRGSRISMIFQEPMSSLNPVYTCGFQLIEAIQQHHNVTKAEAEAKVIDSLQEVKLLPSDEELATLVATEQQLKDRNAIARGVQQRKKAMLKRYPHQLSGGQLQRVMIAMAIACDPDLLIADEPTTALDVTVQALILDLLRDLRDRRSMSMIFITHDLGTIAEIADDVAVMYRGKIVEYGSVDKIFANPEHPYTKGLLACRPRPEQRLRKLPTVADYMQVQDEPNGEFKIFARHFDNDEAATLTAQVTAEETASRLEKLGGEPPLITVQNLKVGYPVKGMFGQTTRTFMAVDDVSFEVYRGETFGLVGESGCGKTTLG
;
A
#
# COMPACT_ATOMS: atom_id res chain seq x y z
N MET A 1 -19.66 -19.04 -13.39
CA MET A 1 -20.01 -17.85 -12.59
C MET A 1 -19.06 -17.82 -11.43
N SER A 2 -18.32 -16.71 -11.23
CA SER A 2 -17.37 -16.58 -10.12
C SER A 2 -18.13 -16.53 -8.79
N GLU A 3 -17.80 -17.43 -7.88
CA GLU A 3 -18.42 -17.53 -6.57
C GLU A 3 -18.03 -16.38 -5.64
N ILE A 4 -18.94 -15.95 -4.76
CA ILE A 4 -18.73 -14.86 -3.80
C ILE A 4 -18.07 -15.43 -2.53
N ILE A 5 -16.92 -14.85 -2.15
CA ILE A 5 -16.21 -15.21 -0.90
C ILE A 5 -16.60 -14.29 0.26
N LEU A 6 -16.91 -13.02 -0.04
CA LEU A 6 -17.33 -12.02 0.94
C LEU A 6 -18.48 -11.20 0.36
N ASP A 7 -19.58 -11.12 1.10
CA ASP A 7 -20.75 -10.29 0.78
C ASP A 7 -21.05 -9.37 1.96
N VAL A 8 -20.81 -8.07 1.77
CA VAL A 8 -21.09 -7.03 2.76
C VAL A 8 -22.40 -6.37 2.39
N ARG A 9 -23.35 -6.33 3.32
CA ARG A 9 -24.71 -5.83 3.08
C ARG A 9 -25.10 -4.76 4.09
N ASN A 10 -25.41 -3.56 3.59
CA ASN A 10 -25.91 -2.42 4.35
C ASN A 10 -25.11 -2.13 5.63
N LEU A 11 -23.78 -2.26 5.57
CA LEU A 11 -22.90 -2.10 6.72
C LEU A 11 -22.93 -0.65 7.20
N LYS A 12 -23.18 -0.46 8.49
CA LYS A 12 -23.14 0.85 9.17
C LYS A 12 -22.22 0.79 10.37
N VAL A 13 -21.31 1.74 10.46
CA VAL A 13 -20.32 1.84 11.53
C VAL A 13 -20.29 3.28 12.05
N GLU A 14 -20.53 3.42 13.34
CA GLU A 14 -20.62 4.70 14.02
C GLU A 14 -19.58 4.80 15.12
N PHE A 15 -19.02 5.99 15.33
CA PHE A 15 -18.10 6.31 16.41
C PHE A 15 -18.68 7.41 17.30
N ASP A 16 -18.72 7.16 18.60
CA ASP A 16 -19.09 8.18 19.58
C ASP A 16 -17.89 9.09 19.84
N THR A 17 -18.00 10.36 19.46
CA THR A 17 -16.97 11.36 19.72
C THR A 17 -17.48 12.46 20.65
N ALA A 18 -16.58 13.27 21.19
CA ALA A 18 -16.96 14.41 22.03
C ALA A 18 -17.89 15.41 21.31
N ASN A 19 -17.80 15.47 19.97
CA ASN A 19 -18.59 16.38 19.14
C ASN A 19 -19.86 15.71 18.55
N GLY A 20 -20.17 14.48 18.96
CA GLY A 20 -21.33 13.72 18.49
C GLY A 20 -20.96 12.40 17.78
N VAL A 21 -21.97 11.77 17.19
CA VAL A 21 -21.81 10.48 16.50
C VAL A 21 -21.31 10.71 15.07
N ILE A 22 -20.17 10.13 14.73
CA ILE A 22 -19.62 10.14 13.38
C ILE A 22 -20.00 8.83 12.69
N LYS A 23 -20.71 8.92 11.55
CA LYS A 23 -20.97 7.77 10.67
C LYS A 23 -19.76 7.56 9.77
N ALA A 24 -18.84 6.70 10.21
CA ALA A 24 -17.63 6.39 9.44
C ALA A 24 -17.94 5.53 8.20
N VAL A 25 -18.97 4.68 8.31
CA VAL A 25 -19.51 3.87 7.21
C VAL A 25 -21.04 3.92 7.29
N ASP A 26 -21.72 4.24 6.19
CA ASP A 26 -23.17 4.45 6.16
C ASP A 26 -23.84 3.69 5.00
N GLY A 27 -24.18 2.43 5.27
CA GLY A 27 -25.04 1.62 4.42
C GLY A 27 -24.34 1.04 3.20
N ILE A 28 -23.04 0.77 3.31
CA ILE A 28 -22.27 0.25 2.17
C ILE A 28 -22.60 -1.22 1.89
N SER A 29 -22.63 -1.58 0.62
CA SER A 29 -22.78 -2.97 0.18
C SER A 29 -21.84 -3.25 -0.97
N PHE A 30 -21.13 -4.38 -0.92
CA PHE A 30 -20.21 -4.80 -1.98
C PHE A 30 -19.91 -6.30 -1.87
N GLN A 31 -19.40 -6.86 -2.96
CA GLN A 31 -19.04 -8.27 -3.04
C GLN A 31 -17.59 -8.44 -3.48
N VAL A 32 -16.94 -9.45 -2.91
CA VAL A 32 -15.65 -9.97 -3.37
C VAL A 32 -15.88 -11.37 -3.90
N LYS A 33 -15.38 -11.62 -5.10
CA LYS A 33 -15.45 -12.91 -5.78
C LYS A 33 -14.17 -13.70 -5.57
N ARG A 34 -14.26 -15.02 -5.54
CA ARG A 34 -13.10 -15.91 -5.43
C ARG A 34 -12.08 -15.64 -6.51
N GLY A 35 -10.81 -15.49 -6.12
CA GLY A 35 -9.68 -15.25 -7.02
C GLY A 35 -9.67 -13.85 -7.66
N ARG A 36 -10.56 -12.94 -7.25
CA ARG A 36 -10.60 -11.56 -7.74
C ARG A 36 -10.15 -10.57 -6.69
N THR A 37 -9.64 -9.45 -7.15
CA THR A 37 -9.27 -8.30 -6.35
C THR A 37 -10.38 -7.24 -6.42
N LEU A 38 -10.96 -6.87 -5.28
CA LEU A 38 -11.77 -5.68 -5.13
C LEU A 38 -10.89 -4.52 -4.67
N GLY A 39 -10.79 -3.46 -5.48
CA GLY A 39 -10.22 -2.19 -5.09
C GLY A 39 -11.20 -1.34 -4.29
N ILE A 40 -10.77 -0.75 -3.17
CA ILE A 40 -11.55 0.28 -2.45
C ILE A 40 -10.73 1.56 -2.46
N VAL A 41 -11.31 2.62 -3.04
CA VAL A 41 -10.61 3.89 -3.27
C VAL A 41 -11.41 5.09 -2.79
N GLY A 42 -10.71 6.15 -2.39
CA GLY A 42 -11.32 7.39 -1.93
C GLY A 42 -10.36 8.20 -1.07
N GLU A 43 -10.74 9.43 -0.76
CA GLU A 43 -9.93 10.34 0.07
C GLU A 43 -9.69 9.81 1.50
N SER A 44 -8.71 10.41 2.19
CA SER A 44 -8.50 10.15 3.60
C SER A 44 -9.79 10.45 4.40
N GLY A 45 -10.14 9.57 5.35
CA GLY A 45 -11.37 9.71 6.13
C GLY A 45 -12.67 9.29 5.41
N SER A 46 -12.62 8.74 4.19
CA SER A 46 -13.83 8.30 3.49
C SER A 46 -14.47 7.00 4.01
N GLY A 47 -13.85 6.33 5.00
CA GLY A 47 -14.37 5.10 5.62
C GLY A 47 -13.70 3.79 5.14
N LYS A 48 -12.65 3.87 4.31
CA LYS A 48 -11.97 2.68 3.75
C LYS A 48 -11.39 1.76 4.81
N SER A 49 -10.54 2.28 5.71
CA SER A 49 -9.92 1.48 6.77
C SER A 49 -10.93 1.03 7.84
N VAL A 50 -11.99 1.79 8.06
CA VAL A 50 -13.09 1.33 8.94
C VAL A 50 -13.82 0.14 8.32
N THR A 51 -13.94 0.09 6.99
CA THR A 51 -14.53 -1.03 6.27
C THR A 51 -13.69 -2.30 6.43
N SER A 52 -12.37 -2.24 6.24
CA SER A 52 -11.46 -3.39 6.47
C SER A 52 -11.50 -3.86 7.92
N LEU A 53 -11.40 -2.93 8.88
CA LEU A 53 -11.47 -3.24 10.31
C LEU A 53 -12.81 -3.89 10.69
N SER A 54 -13.91 -3.50 10.04
CA SER A 54 -15.23 -4.11 10.27
C SER A 54 -15.27 -5.57 9.83
N VAL A 55 -14.73 -5.88 8.65
CA VAL A 55 -14.61 -7.26 8.16
C VAL A 55 -13.76 -8.10 9.12
N MET A 56 -12.69 -7.52 9.65
CA MET A 56 -11.83 -8.19 10.61
C MET A 56 -12.41 -8.23 12.03
N GLY A 57 -13.51 -7.54 12.34
CA GLY A 57 -14.03 -7.37 13.70
C GLY A 57 -13.08 -6.62 14.65
N LEU A 58 -12.24 -5.74 14.11
CA LEU A 58 -11.21 -4.96 14.80
C LEU A 58 -11.61 -3.50 15.01
N VAL A 59 -12.85 -3.13 14.72
CA VAL A 59 -13.37 -1.79 15.06
C VAL A 59 -13.24 -1.57 16.58
N PRO A 60 -12.51 -0.54 17.04
CA PRO A 60 -12.34 -0.28 18.47
C PRO A 60 -13.70 -0.04 19.12
N ASN A 61 -14.02 -0.78 20.18
CA ASN A 61 -15.30 -0.64 20.89
C ASN A 61 -15.08 -0.62 22.41
N PRO A 62 -15.31 0.52 23.10
CA PRO A 62 -15.61 1.86 22.55
C PRO A 62 -14.40 2.50 21.84
N PRO A 63 -14.59 3.55 21.00
CA PRO A 63 -15.82 4.31 20.76
C PRO A 63 -16.64 3.90 19.51
N GLY A 64 -16.17 2.93 18.74
CA GLY A 64 -16.83 2.47 17.50
C GLY A 64 -17.77 1.28 17.72
N ARG A 65 -18.84 1.22 16.92
CA ARG A 65 -19.76 0.06 16.87
C ARG A 65 -20.32 -0.14 15.47
N ILE A 66 -20.54 -1.41 15.11
CA ILE A 66 -21.35 -1.78 13.95
C ILE A 66 -22.82 -1.65 14.36
N THR A 67 -23.55 -0.70 13.79
CA THR A 67 -24.96 -0.43 14.15
C THR A 67 -25.96 -1.16 13.26
N ASN A 68 -25.57 -1.55 12.05
CA ASN A 68 -26.39 -2.29 11.12
C ASN A 68 -25.55 -3.03 10.08
N GLY A 69 -26.18 -3.99 9.40
CA GLY A 69 -25.62 -4.71 8.27
C GLY A 69 -25.04 -6.07 8.61
N GLU A 70 -24.66 -6.79 7.56
CA GLU A 70 -24.14 -8.14 7.63
C GLU A 70 -22.81 -8.24 6.88
N ILE A 71 -21.91 -9.06 7.40
CA ILE A 71 -20.63 -9.39 6.75
C ILE A 71 -20.61 -10.90 6.59
N LEU A 72 -20.99 -11.38 5.42
CA LEU A 72 -21.16 -12.79 5.12
C LEU A 72 -19.89 -13.33 4.47
N PHE A 73 -19.22 -14.27 5.14
CA PHE A 73 -18.01 -14.92 4.64
C PHE A 73 -18.28 -16.39 4.28
N SER A 74 -17.89 -16.77 3.07
CA SER A 74 -18.06 -18.13 2.53
C SER A 74 -16.70 -18.83 2.47
N ALA A 75 -16.37 -19.63 3.48
CA ALA A 75 -15.10 -20.35 3.52
C ALA A 75 -15.02 -21.43 2.43
N GLN A 76 -16.13 -22.11 2.13
CA GLN A 76 -16.24 -23.15 1.10
C GLN A 76 -17.40 -22.85 0.17
N ALA A 77 -17.33 -23.38 -1.06
CA ALA A 77 -18.30 -23.12 -2.10
C ALA A 77 -19.72 -23.56 -1.73
N ASP A 78 -19.83 -24.78 -1.22
CA ASP A 78 -21.12 -25.42 -0.94
C ASP A 78 -21.61 -25.21 0.51
N ALA A 79 -20.90 -24.40 1.31
CA ALA A 79 -21.24 -24.15 2.70
C ALA A 79 -22.06 -22.87 2.87
N ALA A 80 -22.96 -22.86 3.85
CA ALA A 80 -23.68 -21.64 4.20
C ALA A 80 -22.70 -20.55 4.68
N PRO A 81 -22.86 -19.29 4.25
CA PRO A 81 -21.98 -18.22 4.68
C PRO A 81 -22.15 -17.95 6.18
N THR A 82 -21.05 -17.63 6.85
CA THR A 82 -21.05 -17.21 8.25
C THR A 82 -21.13 -15.69 8.34
N ASN A 83 -22.07 -15.15 9.13
CA ASN A 83 -22.11 -13.72 9.44
C ASN A 83 -21.07 -13.38 10.51
N LEU A 84 -19.98 -12.72 10.11
CA LEU A 84 -18.87 -12.34 10.99
C LEU A 84 -19.28 -11.35 12.08
N CYS A 85 -20.34 -10.55 11.86
CA CYS A 85 -20.87 -9.63 12.88
C CYS A 85 -21.45 -10.37 14.10
N GLN A 86 -21.83 -11.64 13.94
CA GLN A 86 -22.43 -12.47 14.99
C GLN A 86 -21.47 -13.53 15.52
N ALA A 87 -20.26 -13.61 14.98
CA ALA A 87 -19.25 -14.58 15.40
C ALA A 87 -18.73 -14.25 16.81
N SER A 88 -18.62 -15.28 17.64
CA SER A 88 -17.98 -15.16 18.96
C SER A 88 -16.49 -14.81 18.82
N PRO A 89 -15.84 -14.25 19.88
CA PRO A 89 -14.41 -13.96 19.85
C PRO A 89 -13.54 -15.17 19.48
N LYS A 90 -13.94 -16.37 19.91
CA LYS A 90 -13.24 -17.62 19.56
C LYS A 90 -13.37 -17.95 18.07
N GLN A 91 -14.58 -17.84 17.50
CA GLN A 91 -14.78 -18.04 16.06
C GLN A 91 -14.01 -16.99 15.24
N MET A 92 -14.00 -15.73 15.67
CA MET A 92 -13.22 -14.69 15.02
C MET A 92 -11.71 -14.98 15.06
N GLN A 93 -11.21 -15.59 16.13
CA GLN A 93 -9.82 -16.04 16.21
C GLN A 93 -9.50 -17.14 15.18
N ASP A 94 -10.46 -18.05 14.93
CA ASP A 94 -10.30 -19.08 13.90
C ASP A 94 -10.29 -18.46 12.49
N TYR A 95 -11.12 -17.44 12.23
CA TYR A 95 -11.14 -16.76 10.93
C TYR A 95 -9.91 -15.88 10.70
N ARG A 96 -9.48 -15.10 11.70
CA ARG A 96 -8.34 -14.19 11.58
C ARG A 96 -7.05 -14.98 11.39
N GLY A 97 -6.19 -14.49 10.50
CA GLY A 97 -4.91 -15.12 10.19
C GLY A 97 -5.08 -16.32 9.26
N SER A 98 -5.93 -17.30 9.60
CA SER A 98 -6.05 -18.56 8.86
C SER A 98 -6.99 -18.52 7.64
N ARG A 99 -8.06 -17.71 7.68
CA ARG A 99 -9.05 -17.60 6.59
C ARG A 99 -9.08 -16.20 5.99
N ILE A 100 -9.01 -15.19 6.85
CA ILE A 100 -8.97 -13.78 6.50
C ILE A 100 -7.74 -13.18 7.16
N SER A 101 -6.87 -12.60 6.35
CA SER A 101 -5.65 -11.96 6.83
C SER A 101 -5.57 -10.53 6.37
N MET A 102 -4.78 -9.71 7.07
CA MET A 102 -4.70 -8.28 6.81
C MET A 102 -3.25 -7.80 6.79
N ILE A 103 -2.91 -7.02 5.77
CA ILE A 103 -1.73 -6.16 5.72
C ILE A 103 -2.19 -4.77 6.14
N PHE A 104 -1.70 -4.29 7.28
CA PHE A 104 -2.03 -2.96 7.80
C PHE A 104 -1.20 -1.86 7.11
N GLN A 105 -1.72 -0.63 7.15
CA GLN A 105 -1.20 0.57 6.48
C GLN A 105 0.24 0.96 6.88
N GLU A 106 0.67 0.66 8.10
CA GLU A 106 1.99 1.07 8.60
C GLU A 106 2.75 -0.11 9.23
N PRO A 107 3.85 -0.57 8.60
CA PRO A 107 4.64 -1.70 9.13
C PRO A 107 5.23 -1.49 10.50
N MET A 108 5.65 -0.27 10.80
CA MET A 108 6.31 0.06 12.07
C MET A 108 5.35 0.07 13.26
N SER A 109 4.07 0.36 13.05
CA SER A 109 3.05 0.29 14.11
C SER A 109 2.45 -1.12 14.24
N SER A 110 2.54 -1.92 13.18
CA SER A 110 1.99 -3.28 13.15
C SER A 110 2.93 -4.34 13.73
N LEU A 111 4.25 -4.13 13.60
CA LEU A 111 5.26 -5.00 14.21
C LEU A 111 5.72 -4.42 15.54
N ASN A 112 5.89 -5.30 16.53
CA ASN A 112 6.46 -4.90 17.79
C ASN A 112 7.98 -4.67 17.65
N PRO A 113 8.49 -3.45 17.91
CA PRO A 113 9.91 -3.12 17.68
C PRO A 113 10.87 -3.80 18.66
N VAL A 114 10.38 -4.33 19.79
CA VAL A 114 11.22 -5.02 20.80
C VAL A 114 11.41 -6.51 20.53
N TYR A 115 10.70 -7.08 19.55
CA TYR A 115 10.85 -8.48 19.15
C TYR A 115 11.50 -8.59 17.77
N THR A 116 12.18 -9.72 17.53
CA THR A 116 12.72 -10.00 16.19
C THR A 116 11.60 -10.33 15.22
N CYS A 117 11.83 -10.08 13.92
CA CYS A 117 10.88 -10.40 12.87
C CYS A 117 10.57 -11.90 12.86
N GLY A 118 11.60 -12.74 13.00
CA GLY A 118 11.43 -14.19 13.04
C GLY A 118 10.61 -14.68 14.23
N PHE A 119 10.75 -14.06 15.41
CA PHE A 119 9.92 -14.42 16.57
C PHE A 119 8.44 -14.18 16.27
N GLN A 120 8.10 -13.00 15.75
CA GLN A 120 6.72 -12.60 15.47
C GLN A 120 6.08 -13.47 14.38
N LEU A 121 6.83 -13.77 13.31
CA LEU A 121 6.38 -14.67 12.25
C LEU A 121 6.16 -16.11 12.73
N ILE A 122 7.08 -16.63 13.55
CA ILE A 122 6.97 -17.99 14.10
C ILE A 122 5.77 -18.08 15.05
N GLU A 123 5.59 -17.08 15.91
CA GLU A 123 4.48 -17.02 16.87
C GLU A 123 3.14 -17.07 16.14
N ALA A 124 2.94 -16.24 15.11
CA ALA A 124 1.72 -16.24 14.30
C ALA A 124 1.39 -17.63 13.72
N ILE A 125 2.38 -18.32 13.15
CA ILE A 125 2.18 -19.67 12.59
C ILE A 125 1.81 -20.67 13.69
N GLN A 126 2.48 -20.62 14.85
CA GLN A 126 2.21 -21.55 15.95
C GLN A 126 0.84 -21.35 16.60
N GLN A 127 0.27 -20.13 16.54
CA GLN A 127 -1.08 -19.87 17.04
C GLN A 127 -2.18 -20.50 16.17
N HIS A 128 -1.96 -20.56 14.86
CA HIS A 128 -2.98 -21.02 13.90
C HIS A 128 -2.74 -22.44 13.39
N HIS A 129 -1.55 -23.00 13.58
CA HIS A 129 -1.20 -24.35 13.17
C HIS A 129 -0.59 -25.14 14.32
N ASN A 130 -0.97 -26.42 14.41
CA ASN A 130 -0.37 -27.36 15.35
C ASN A 130 1.00 -27.85 14.82
N VAL A 131 2.01 -27.00 14.92
CA VAL A 131 3.37 -27.26 14.44
C VAL A 131 4.41 -26.97 15.51
N THR A 132 5.52 -27.71 15.46
CA THR A 132 6.69 -27.44 16.29
C THR A 132 7.35 -26.13 15.88
N LYS A 133 8.17 -25.57 16.79
CA LYS A 133 8.94 -24.35 16.49
C LYS A 133 9.85 -24.50 15.27
N ALA A 134 10.44 -25.69 15.07
CA ALA A 134 11.32 -25.96 13.94
C ALA A 134 10.56 -26.00 12.60
N GLU A 135 9.36 -26.58 12.58
CA GLU A 135 8.48 -26.58 11.42
C GLU A 135 7.96 -25.18 11.11
N ALA A 136 7.61 -24.40 12.15
CA ALA A 136 7.24 -23.00 11.99
C ALA A 136 8.41 -22.18 11.43
N GLU A 137 9.63 -22.35 11.94
CA GLU A 137 10.83 -21.67 11.42
C GLU A 137 11.06 -21.98 9.92
N ALA A 138 10.89 -23.25 9.50
CA ALA A 138 10.97 -23.62 8.10
C ALA A 138 9.92 -22.91 7.23
N LYS A 139 8.65 -22.93 7.66
CA LYS A 139 7.56 -22.21 6.97
C LYS A 139 7.79 -20.70 6.89
N VAL A 140 8.37 -20.10 7.93
CA VAL A 140 8.74 -18.68 7.91
C VAL A 140 9.81 -18.43 6.86
N ILE A 141 10.86 -19.27 6.78
CA ILE A 141 11.89 -19.12 5.76
C ILE A 141 11.29 -19.22 4.36
N ASP A 142 10.43 -20.20 4.11
CA ASP A 142 9.76 -20.35 2.81
C ASP A 142 8.92 -19.11 2.48
N SER A 143 8.18 -18.58 3.44
CA SER A 143 7.38 -17.35 3.27
C SER A 143 8.27 -16.13 3.00
N LEU A 144 9.41 -16.01 3.70
CA LEU A 144 10.37 -14.93 3.48
C LEU A 144 11.04 -15.00 2.10
N GLN A 145 11.21 -16.21 1.56
CA GLN A 145 11.71 -16.43 0.20
C GLN A 145 10.65 -16.09 -0.83
N GLU A 146 9.41 -16.50 -0.59
CA GLU A 146 8.27 -16.22 -1.46
C GLU A 146 8.02 -14.72 -1.63
N VAL A 147 8.14 -13.95 -0.55
CA VAL A 147 8.04 -12.48 -0.60
C VAL A 147 9.34 -11.81 -1.08
N LYS A 148 10.33 -12.57 -1.57
CA LYS A 148 11.62 -12.07 -2.07
C LYS A 148 12.39 -11.20 -1.07
N LEU A 149 12.15 -11.39 0.24
CA LEU A 149 12.96 -10.74 1.28
C LEU A 149 14.24 -11.53 1.53
N LEU A 150 14.16 -12.85 1.38
CA LEU A 150 15.27 -13.76 1.40
C LEU A 150 15.44 -14.36 -0.01
N PRO A 151 16.65 -14.45 -0.57
CA PRO A 151 16.87 -15.15 -1.83
C PRO A 151 16.56 -16.65 -1.69
N SER A 152 16.34 -17.32 -2.82
CA SER A 152 16.17 -18.77 -2.87
C SER A 152 17.42 -19.50 -2.34
N ASP A 153 17.28 -20.79 -2.00
CA ASP A 153 18.40 -21.58 -1.48
C ASP A 153 19.56 -21.69 -2.47
N GLU A 154 19.26 -21.75 -3.77
CA GLU A 154 20.24 -21.80 -4.85
C GLU A 154 21.00 -20.47 -5.00
N GLU A 155 20.28 -19.34 -4.94
CA GLU A 155 20.89 -18.01 -4.95
C GLU A 155 21.74 -17.77 -3.70
N LEU A 156 21.24 -18.15 -2.53
CA LEU A 156 22.00 -18.07 -1.28
C LEU A 156 23.28 -18.92 -1.33
N ALA A 157 23.20 -20.13 -1.90
CA ALA A 157 24.36 -21.00 -2.04
C ALA A 157 25.42 -20.36 -2.96
N THR A 158 24.98 -19.78 -4.08
CA THR A 158 25.85 -19.05 -5.04
C THR A 158 26.51 -17.85 -4.38
N LEU A 159 25.74 -17.02 -3.65
CA LEU A 159 26.26 -15.85 -2.95
C LEU A 159 27.27 -16.23 -1.86
N VAL A 160 26.97 -17.23 -1.04
CA VAL A 160 27.87 -17.73 0.02
C VAL A 160 29.16 -18.30 -0.57
N ALA A 161 29.06 -19.12 -1.62
CA ALA A 161 30.22 -19.71 -2.27
C ALA A 161 31.14 -18.63 -2.85
N THR A 162 30.56 -17.60 -3.48
CA THR A 162 31.29 -16.50 -4.10
C THR A 162 31.96 -15.59 -3.07
N GLU A 163 31.20 -15.13 -2.06
CA GLU A 163 31.71 -14.19 -1.06
C GLU A 163 32.77 -14.80 -0.13
N GLN A 164 32.61 -16.09 0.22
CA GLN A 164 33.52 -16.77 1.14
C GLN A 164 34.57 -17.63 0.41
N GLN A 165 34.59 -17.61 -0.92
CA GLN A 165 35.47 -18.43 -1.78
C GLN A 165 35.44 -19.93 -1.41
N LEU A 166 34.27 -20.41 -0.97
CA LEU A 166 34.09 -21.79 -0.52
C LEU A 166 33.82 -22.70 -1.71
N LYS A 167 34.51 -23.85 -1.75
CA LYS A 167 34.27 -24.93 -2.72
C LYS A 167 33.59 -26.16 -2.11
N ASP A 168 33.60 -26.28 -0.79
CA ASP A 168 33.00 -27.40 -0.07
C ASP A 168 31.49 -27.22 0.09
N ARG A 169 30.72 -28.24 -0.30
CA ARG A 169 29.25 -28.23 -0.23
C ARG A 169 28.73 -28.13 1.21
N ASN A 170 29.38 -28.78 2.17
CA ASN A 170 28.94 -28.74 3.57
C ASN A 170 29.17 -27.36 4.19
N ALA A 171 30.31 -26.73 3.89
CA ALA A 171 30.58 -25.35 4.30
C ALA A 171 29.56 -24.36 3.70
N ILE A 172 29.24 -24.49 2.40
CA ILE A 172 28.22 -23.66 1.75
C ILE A 172 26.85 -23.84 2.41
N ALA A 173 26.42 -25.08 2.65
CA ALA A 173 25.14 -25.36 3.31
C ALA A 173 25.05 -24.74 4.72
N ARG A 174 26.15 -24.78 5.50
CA ARG A 174 26.22 -24.11 6.80
C ARG A 174 26.11 -22.60 6.67
N GLY A 175 26.78 -22.00 5.69
CA GLY A 175 26.70 -20.55 5.43
C GLY A 175 25.29 -20.10 5.00
N VAL A 176 24.59 -20.89 4.17
CA VAL A 176 23.18 -20.64 3.81
C VAL A 176 22.30 -20.65 5.06
N GLN A 177 22.43 -21.68 5.91
CA GLN A 177 21.67 -21.78 7.16
C GLN A 177 21.96 -20.61 8.13
N GLN A 178 23.21 -20.14 8.18
CA GLN A 178 23.57 -18.99 8.98
C GLN A 178 22.89 -17.70 8.49
N ARG A 179 22.80 -17.50 7.17
CA ARG A 179 22.09 -16.34 6.57
C ARG A 179 20.59 -16.38 6.86
N LYS A 180 19.96 -17.55 6.69
CA LYS A 180 18.55 -17.78 7.06
C LYS A 180 18.28 -17.36 8.50
N LYS A 181 19.08 -17.87 9.44
CA LYS A 181 18.98 -17.53 10.87
C LYS A 181 19.28 -16.06 11.17
N ALA A 182 20.20 -15.43 10.45
CA ALA A 182 20.51 -14.02 10.62
C ALA A 182 19.32 -13.13 10.26
N MET A 183 18.58 -13.46 9.19
CA MET A 183 17.39 -12.71 8.79
C MET A 183 16.29 -12.78 9.86
N LEU A 184 16.05 -13.96 10.44
CA LEU A 184 15.06 -14.16 11.51
C LEU A 184 15.39 -13.40 12.80
N LYS A 185 16.67 -13.11 13.04
CA LYS A 185 17.16 -12.38 14.21
C LYS A 185 17.12 -10.86 14.05
N ARG A 186 16.75 -10.34 12.87
CA ARG A 186 16.65 -8.89 12.65
C ARG A 186 15.44 -8.31 13.36
N TYR A 187 15.61 -7.12 13.91
CA TYR A 187 14.53 -6.30 14.46
C TYR A 187 13.92 -5.40 13.37
N PRO A 188 12.67 -4.95 13.54
CA PRO A 188 12.00 -4.09 12.55
C PRO A 188 12.81 -2.85 12.16
N HIS A 189 13.39 -2.14 13.13
CA HIS A 189 14.20 -0.94 12.90
C HIS A 189 15.52 -1.18 12.14
N GLN A 190 15.88 -2.44 11.86
CA GLN A 190 17.07 -2.82 11.08
C GLN A 190 16.75 -3.10 9.60
N LEU A 191 15.49 -2.93 9.19
CA LEU A 191 14.99 -3.20 7.84
C LEU A 191 14.54 -1.88 7.18
N SER A 192 14.68 -1.81 5.84
CA SER A 192 14.09 -0.71 5.08
C SER A 192 12.56 -0.80 5.04
N GLY A 193 11.87 0.29 4.68
CA GLY A 193 10.41 0.30 4.55
C GLY A 193 9.88 -0.83 3.65
N GLY A 194 10.50 -1.02 2.48
CA GLY A 194 10.14 -2.12 1.57
C GLY A 194 10.44 -3.51 2.13
N GLN A 195 11.50 -3.67 2.94
CA GLN A 195 11.80 -4.94 3.62
C GLN A 195 10.78 -5.23 4.72
N LEU A 196 10.40 -4.22 5.49
CA LEU A 196 9.35 -4.32 6.50
C LEU A 196 8.00 -4.68 5.89
N GLN A 197 7.66 -4.06 4.75
CA GLN A 197 6.46 -4.40 4.01
C GLN A 197 6.45 -5.89 3.62
N ARG A 198 7.57 -6.41 3.12
CA ARG A 198 7.71 -7.84 2.80
C ARG A 198 7.57 -8.73 4.04
N VAL A 199 8.10 -8.33 5.20
CA VAL A 199 7.89 -9.06 6.47
C VAL A 199 6.39 -9.12 6.81
N MET A 200 5.66 -8.01 6.69
CA MET A 200 4.22 -8.00 6.93
C MET A 200 3.45 -8.87 5.94
N ILE A 201 3.78 -8.80 4.65
CA ILE A 201 3.14 -9.64 3.64
C ILE A 201 3.39 -11.11 3.97
N ALA A 202 4.63 -11.49 4.31
CA ALA A 202 4.96 -12.86 4.71
C ALA A 202 4.14 -13.30 5.92
N MET A 203 3.98 -12.43 6.92
CA MET A 203 3.14 -12.71 8.09
C MET A 203 1.68 -12.89 7.72
N ALA A 204 1.15 -12.04 6.83
CA ALA A 204 -0.24 -12.10 6.40
C ALA A 204 -0.56 -13.38 5.61
N ILE A 205 0.36 -13.86 4.77
CA ILE A 205 0.16 -15.06 3.95
C ILE A 205 0.61 -16.37 4.64
N ALA A 206 1.25 -16.28 5.80
CA ALA A 206 1.89 -17.42 6.47
C ALA A 206 0.92 -18.58 6.76
N CYS A 207 -0.36 -18.27 6.97
CA CYS A 207 -1.40 -19.25 7.28
C CYS A 207 -2.32 -19.58 6.09
N ASP A 208 -1.92 -19.19 4.86
CA ASP A 208 -2.64 -19.46 3.61
C ASP A 208 -4.11 -19.00 3.59
N PRO A 209 -4.37 -17.69 3.74
CA PRO A 209 -5.73 -17.16 3.85
C PRO A 209 -6.49 -17.24 2.52
N ASP A 210 -7.81 -17.49 2.62
CA ASP A 210 -8.73 -17.45 1.47
C ASP A 210 -8.98 -16.01 0.98
N LEU A 211 -8.92 -15.03 1.91
CA LEU A 211 -9.10 -13.61 1.66
C LEU A 211 -7.98 -12.77 2.30
N LEU A 212 -7.28 -11.98 1.49
CA LEU A 212 -6.28 -11.01 1.93
C LEU A 212 -6.85 -9.59 1.86
N ILE A 213 -6.78 -8.85 2.96
CA ILE A 213 -7.13 -7.43 3.00
C ILE A 213 -5.83 -6.62 3.07
N ALA A 214 -5.52 -5.87 2.02
CA ALA A 214 -4.35 -5.02 1.96
C ALA A 214 -4.77 -3.56 2.13
N ASP A 215 -4.56 -3.02 3.33
CA ASP A 215 -4.91 -1.64 3.66
C ASP A 215 -3.71 -0.73 3.43
N GLU A 216 -3.72 0.04 2.34
CA GLU A 216 -2.64 0.94 1.96
C GLU A 216 -1.23 0.28 1.95
N PRO A 217 -1.07 -0.90 1.33
CA PRO A 217 0.14 -1.73 1.46
C PRO A 217 1.39 -1.15 0.78
N THR A 218 1.26 -0.02 0.09
CA THR A 218 2.37 0.65 -0.62
C THR A 218 2.59 2.08 -0.15
N THR A 219 1.86 2.53 0.87
CA THR A 219 2.03 3.87 1.43
C THR A 219 3.44 4.01 2.01
N ALA A 220 4.04 5.19 1.83
CA ALA A 220 5.41 5.53 2.25
C ALA A 220 6.55 4.72 1.59
N LEU A 221 6.28 3.99 0.51
CA LEU A 221 7.31 3.35 -0.33
C LEU A 221 7.62 4.22 -1.54
N ASP A 222 8.85 4.12 -2.07
CA ASP A 222 9.19 4.72 -3.35
C ASP A 222 8.48 3.99 -4.51
N VAL A 223 8.33 4.68 -5.65
CA VAL A 223 7.56 4.19 -6.81
C VAL A 223 8.08 2.84 -7.33
N THR A 224 9.41 2.62 -7.32
CA THR A 224 10.01 1.36 -7.77
C THR A 224 9.64 0.22 -6.82
N VAL A 225 9.79 0.43 -5.51
CA VAL A 225 9.40 -0.57 -4.51
C VAL A 225 7.89 -0.82 -4.53
N GLN A 226 7.07 0.23 -4.70
CA GLN A 226 5.62 0.09 -4.85
C GLN A 226 5.26 -0.86 -6.01
N ALA A 227 5.82 -0.67 -7.20
CA ALA A 227 5.58 -1.56 -8.34
C ALA A 227 5.96 -3.01 -8.02
N LEU A 228 7.12 -3.23 -7.38
CA LEU A 228 7.58 -4.56 -6.97
C LEU A 228 6.67 -5.23 -5.93
N ILE A 229 6.03 -4.44 -5.05
CA ILE A 229 5.07 -4.94 -4.06
C ILE A 229 3.74 -5.29 -4.73
N LEU A 230 3.26 -4.47 -5.68
CA LEU A 230 2.04 -4.77 -6.43
C LEU A 230 2.19 -6.05 -7.26
N ASP A 231 3.33 -6.20 -7.95
CA ASP A 231 3.66 -7.42 -8.69
C ASP A 231 3.71 -8.65 -7.77
N LEU A 232 4.30 -8.50 -6.59
CA LEU A 232 4.34 -9.57 -5.58
C LEU A 232 2.92 -9.95 -5.12
N LEU A 233 2.07 -8.99 -4.79
CA LEU A 233 0.71 -9.26 -4.33
C LEU A 233 -0.13 -9.93 -5.41
N ARG A 234 0.01 -9.50 -6.68
CA ARG A 234 -0.66 -10.14 -7.82
C ARG A 234 -0.21 -11.59 -7.99
N ASP A 235 1.10 -11.83 -7.96
CA ASP A 235 1.67 -13.18 -8.08
C ASP A 235 1.25 -14.10 -6.92
N LEU A 236 1.24 -13.59 -5.69
CA LEU A 236 0.73 -14.30 -4.52
C LEU A 236 -0.76 -14.65 -4.65
N ARG A 237 -1.57 -13.69 -5.12
CA ARG A 237 -3.00 -13.89 -5.38
C ARG A 237 -3.23 -15.07 -6.33
N ASP A 238 -2.53 -15.04 -7.46
CA ASP A 238 -2.71 -16.02 -8.53
C ASP A 238 -2.18 -17.40 -8.12
N ARG A 239 -0.98 -17.46 -7.52
CA ARG A 239 -0.36 -18.73 -7.08
C ARG A 239 -1.13 -19.44 -5.97
N ARG A 240 -1.73 -18.68 -5.04
CA ARG A 240 -2.49 -19.23 -3.91
C ARG A 240 -3.99 -19.27 -4.14
N SER A 241 -4.47 -18.81 -5.31
CA SER A 241 -5.90 -18.69 -5.62
C SER A 241 -6.70 -17.93 -4.55
N MET A 242 -6.05 -16.98 -3.87
CA MET A 242 -6.70 -16.16 -2.84
C MET A 242 -7.48 -15.01 -3.48
N SER A 243 -8.44 -14.49 -2.74
CA SER A 243 -9.16 -13.26 -3.11
C SER A 243 -8.55 -12.08 -2.36
N MET A 244 -8.69 -10.87 -2.89
CA MET A 244 -8.07 -9.70 -2.27
C MET A 244 -9.02 -8.51 -2.18
N ILE A 245 -8.99 -7.80 -1.05
CA ILE A 245 -9.47 -6.42 -0.95
C ILE A 245 -8.23 -5.54 -0.92
N PHE A 246 -8.09 -4.65 -1.90
CA PHE A 246 -6.97 -3.72 -2.00
C PHE A 246 -7.46 -2.30 -1.74
N ILE A 247 -7.00 -1.69 -0.65
CA ILE A 247 -7.42 -0.35 -0.24
C ILE A 247 -6.30 0.63 -0.53
N THR A 248 -6.63 1.73 -1.20
CA THR A 248 -5.69 2.83 -1.44
C THR A 248 -6.44 4.14 -1.64
N HIS A 249 -5.73 5.25 -1.63
CA HIS A 249 -6.25 6.53 -2.11
C HIS A 249 -5.85 6.81 -3.57
N ASP A 250 -4.97 5.98 -4.16
CA ASP A 250 -4.46 6.15 -5.51
C ASP A 250 -5.17 5.26 -6.53
N LEU A 251 -5.90 5.89 -7.45
CA LEU A 251 -6.54 5.22 -8.59
C LEU A 251 -5.52 4.59 -9.56
N GLY A 252 -4.30 5.13 -9.70
CA GLY A 252 -3.26 4.52 -10.52
C GLY A 252 -2.96 3.10 -10.07
N THR A 253 -2.73 2.93 -8.78
CA THR A 253 -2.51 1.61 -8.18
C THR A 253 -3.70 0.66 -8.34
N ILE A 254 -4.95 1.16 -8.24
CA ILE A 254 -6.16 0.34 -8.46
C ILE A 254 -6.19 -0.23 -9.87
N ALA A 255 -5.85 0.59 -10.88
CA ALA A 255 -5.86 0.17 -12.28
C ALA A 255 -4.90 -1.00 -12.56
N GLU A 256 -3.84 -1.13 -11.77
CA GLU A 256 -2.81 -2.16 -11.95
C GLU A 256 -3.15 -3.51 -11.31
N ILE A 257 -3.95 -3.52 -10.23
CA ILE A 257 -4.12 -4.72 -9.38
C ILE A 257 -5.56 -5.20 -9.18
N ALA A 258 -6.55 -4.31 -9.37
CA ALA A 258 -7.95 -4.62 -9.09
C ALA A 258 -8.70 -5.13 -10.32
N ASP A 259 -9.70 -5.99 -10.10
CA ASP A 259 -10.63 -6.42 -11.13
C ASP A 259 -11.93 -5.58 -11.09
N ASP A 260 -12.40 -5.29 -9.88
CA ASP A 260 -13.57 -4.48 -9.58
C ASP A 260 -13.16 -3.36 -8.62
N VAL A 261 -13.86 -2.22 -8.62
CA VAL A 261 -13.55 -1.08 -7.74
C VAL A 261 -14.82 -0.53 -7.09
N ALA A 262 -14.70 -0.19 -5.80
CA ALA A 262 -15.66 0.57 -5.02
C ALA A 262 -15.08 1.95 -4.68
N VAL A 263 -15.69 3.01 -5.17
CA VAL A 263 -15.30 4.39 -4.87
C VAL A 263 -16.08 4.87 -3.64
N MET A 264 -15.36 5.23 -2.58
CA MET A 264 -15.91 5.65 -1.29
C MET A 264 -15.78 7.16 -1.06
N TYR A 265 -16.87 7.78 -0.64
CA TYR A 265 -16.92 9.17 -0.20
C TYR A 265 -17.79 9.30 1.05
N ARG A 266 -17.24 9.93 2.11
CA ARG A 266 -17.93 10.17 3.40
C ARG A 266 -18.73 8.96 3.91
N GLY A 267 -18.10 7.79 3.96
CA GLY A 267 -18.68 6.56 4.49
C GLY A 267 -19.65 5.84 3.55
N LYS A 268 -19.88 6.34 2.33
CA LYS A 268 -20.76 5.71 1.32
C LYS A 268 -19.96 5.22 0.12
N ILE A 269 -20.40 4.13 -0.49
CA ILE A 269 -19.95 3.73 -1.84
C ILE A 269 -20.76 4.55 -2.83
N VAL A 270 -20.10 5.43 -3.58
CA VAL A 270 -20.74 6.33 -4.55
C VAL A 270 -20.70 5.79 -5.97
N GLU A 271 -19.78 4.87 -6.25
CA GLU A 271 -19.69 4.17 -7.53
C GLU A 271 -19.06 2.78 -7.34
N TYR A 272 -19.56 1.78 -8.08
CA TYR A 272 -19.08 0.41 -8.01
C TYR A 272 -19.18 -0.27 -9.39
N GLY A 273 -18.14 -0.96 -9.82
CA GLY A 273 -18.12 -1.67 -11.09
C GLY A 273 -16.76 -2.28 -11.42
N SER A 274 -16.63 -2.85 -12.62
CA SER A 274 -15.32 -3.29 -13.11
C SER A 274 -14.37 -2.12 -13.26
N VAL A 275 -13.07 -2.36 -13.06
CA VAL A 275 -12.04 -1.33 -13.25
C VAL A 275 -12.12 -0.73 -14.65
N ASP A 276 -12.26 -1.55 -15.68
CA ASP A 276 -12.41 -1.07 -17.06
C ASP A 276 -13.56 -0.07 -17.23
N LYS A 277 -14.73 -0.37 -16.64
CA LYS A 277 -15.90 0.51 -16.73
C LYS A 277 -15.64 1.84 -16.03
N ILE A 278 -15.11 1.79 -14.80
CA ILE A 278 -14.91 2.96 -13.96
C ILE A 278 -13.86 3.90 -14.53
N PHE A 279 -12.79 3.37 -15.13
CA PHE A 279 -11.73 4.19 -15.74
C PHE A 279 -12.11 4.71 -17.13
N ALA A 280 -12.84 3.92 -17.93
CA ALA A 280 -13.23 4.33 -19.28
C ALA A 280 -14.44 5.28 -19.29
N ASN A 281 -15.44 5.04 -18.43
CA ASN A 281 -16.67 5.80 -18.38
C ASN A 281 -17.18 5.95 -16.94
N PRO A 282 -16.49 6.76 -16.10
CA PRO A 282 -16.96 7.08 -14.76
C PRO A 282 -18.29 7.84 -14.82
N GLU A 283 -19.28 7.40 -14.07
CA GLU A 283 -20.61 8.03 -14.03
C GLU A 283 -20.67 9.10 -12.94
N HIS A 284 -20.13 8.82 -11.74
CA HIS A 284 -20.30 9.67 -10.57
C HIS A 284 -19.37 10.91 -10.60
N PRO A 285 -19.85 12.12 -10.24
CA PRO A 285 -19.05 13.35 -10.30
C PRO A 285 -17.76 13.31 -9.48
N TYR A 286 -17.82 12.67 -8.30
CA TYR A 286 -16.64 12.46 -7.46
C TYR A 286 -15.57 11.63 -8.18
N THR A 287 -15.96 10.51 -8.80
CA THR A 287 -15.05 9.62 -9.53
C THR A 287 -14.42 10.32 -10.73
N LYS A 288 -15.21 11.10 -11.48
CA LYS A 288 -14.72 11.97 -12.56
C LYS A 288 -13.66 12.93 -12.05
N GLY A 289 -13.93 13.58 -10.91
CA GLY A 289 -12.98 14.46 -10.23
C GLY A 289 -11.69 13.74 -9.86
N LEU A 290 -11.77 12.60 -9.17
CA LEU A 290 -10.59 11.82 -8.78
C LEU A 290 -9.71 11.42 -9.97
N LEU A 291 -10.32 10.98 -11.08
CA LEU A 291 -9.59 10.62 -12.30
C LEU A 291 -8.96 11.84 -12.99
N ALA A 292 -9.65 12.98 -13.00
CA ALA A 292 -9.16 14.20 -13.62
C ALA A 292 -8.02 14.86 -12.82
N CYS A 293 -8.02 14.73 -11.49
CA CYS A 293 -6.97 15.24 -10.61
C CYS A 293 -5.60 14.59 -10.84
N ARG A 294 -5.53 13.44 -11.54
CA ARG A 294 -4.28 12.73 -11.79
C ARG A 294 -3.46 13.43 -12.89
N PRO A 295 -2.25 13.94 -12.59
CA PRO A 295 -1.38 14.51 -13.62
C PRO A 295 -1.04 13.46 -14.69
N ARG A 296 -1.04 13.87 -15.96
CA ARG A 296 -0.65 13.01 -17.09
C ARG A 296 0.70 13.50 -17.62
N PRO A 297 1.71 12.63 -17.80
CA PRO A 297 3.01 13.04 -18.29
C PRO A 297 2.97 13.79 -19.63
N GLU A 298 2.03 13.43 -20.50
CA GLU A 298 1.89 14.06 -21.82
C GLU A 298 1.18 15.42 -21.77
N GLN A 299 0.59 15.79 -20.63
CA GLN A 299 -0.26 16.97 -20.50
C GLN A 299 0.15 17.84 -19.32
N ARG A 300 0.67 19.04 -19.62
CA ARG A 300 0.97 20.06 -18.59
C ARG A 300 -0.17 21.07 -18.52
N LEU A 301 -1.11 20.85 -17.61
CA LEU A 301 -2.17 21.81 -17.34
C LEU A 301 -1.63 23.09 -16.68
N ARG A 302 -2.23 24.24 -17.00
CA ARG A 302 -1.94 25.52 -16.33
C ARG A 302 -2.38 25.54 -14.87
N LYS A 303 -3.51 24.88 -14.58
CA LYS A 303 -4.04 24.68 -13.23
C LYS A 303 -4.36 23.20 -13.06
N LEU A 304 -3.91 22.60 -11.96
CA LEU A 304 -4.31 21.24 -11.64
C LEU A 304 -5.78 21.23 -11.19
N PRO A 305 -6.64 20.42 -11.83
CA PRO A 305 -8.01 20.24 -11.37
C PRO A 305 -8.03 19.60 -9.98
N THR A 306 -9.07 19.94 -9.23
CA THR A 306 -9.38 19.38 -7.92
C THR A 306 -10.77 18.75 -7.96
N VAL A 307 -11.07 17.87 -7.00
CA VAL A 307 -12.40 17.25 -6.90
C VAL A 307 -13.50 18.31 -6.78
N ALA A 308 -13.23 19.41 -6.08
CA ALA A 308 -14.16 20.53 -5.91
C ALA A 308 -14.50 21.26 -7.23
N ASP A 309 -13.69 21.10 -8.27
CA ASP A 309 -14.02 21.62 -9.60
C ASP A 309 -15.12 20.79 -10.28
N TYR A 310 -15.31 19.51 -9.91
CA TYR A 310 -16.24 18.59 -10.58
C TYR A 310 -17.55 18.36 -9.82
N MET A 311 -17.57 18.63 -8.52
CA MET A 311 -18.73 18.33 -7.68
C MET A 311 -19.04 19.39 -6.64
N GLN A 312 -20.33 19.47 -6.29
CA GLN A 312 -20.83 20.22 -5.15
C GLN A 312 -21.56 19.27 -4.21
N VAL A 313 -21.36 19.47 -2.90
CA VAL A 313 -22.06 18.72 -1.85
C VAL A 313 -23.10 19.64 -1.23
N GLN A 314 -24.33 19.14 -1.12
CA GLN A 314 -25.39 19.77 -0.35
C GLN A 314 -25.72 18.86 0.83
N ASP A 315 -25.46 19.34 2.04
CA ASP A 315 -25.85 18.66 3.27
C ASP A 315 -27.36 18.88 3.53
N GLU A 316 -28.06 17.81 3.89
CA GLU A 316 -29.48 17.83 4.23
C GLU A 316 -29.67 17.94 5.76
N PRO A 317 -30.79 18.51 6.24
CA PRO A 317 -31.04 18.66 7.69
C PRO A 317 -31.10 17.35 8.48
N ASN A 318 -31.32 16.21 7.81
CA ASN A 318 -31.33 14.86 8.37
C ASN A 318 -29.92 14.26 8.55
N GLY A 319 -28.86 14.98 8.18
CA GLY A 319 -27.48 14.50 8.19
C GLY A 319 -27.10 13.63 7.00
N GLU A 320 -27.94 13.54 5.96
CA GLU A 320 -27.57 13.00 4.65
C GLU A 320 -26.91 14.10 3.78
N PHE A 321 -26.35 13.71 2.65
CA PHE A 321 -25.78 14.63 1.69
C PHE A 321 -26.08 14.17 0.26
N LYS A 322 -26.22 15.13 -0.65
CA LYS A 322 -26.34 14.90 -2.09
C LYS A 322 -25.15 15.50 -2.82
N ILE A 323 -24.65 14.76 -3.80
CA ILE A 323 -23.54 15.17 -4.65
C ILE A 323 -24.12 15.54 -6.02
N PHE A 324 -23.83 16.75 -6.45
CA PHE A 324 -24.22 17.24 -7.77
C PHE A 324 -22.99 17.42 -8.63
N ALA A 325 -23.12 17.10 -9.92
CA ALA A 325 -22.11 17.47 -10.91
C ALA A 325 -22.07 18.99 -11.02
N ARG A 326 -20.88 19.58 -10.96
CA ARG A 326 -20.73 20.99 -11.27
C ARG A 326 -20.71 21.15 -12.79
N HIS A 327 -21.61 21.96 -13.31
CA HIS A 327 -21.55 22.38 -14.71
C HIS A 327 -20.62 23.58 -14.83
N PHE A 328 -19.63 23.46 -15.70
CA PHE A 328 -18.72 24.56 -16.01
C PHE A 328 -19.41 25.53 -16.95
N ASP A 329 -19.26 26.83 -16.69
CA ASP A 329 -19.42 27.81 -17.75
C ASP A 329 -18.25 27.68 -18.75
N ASN A 330 -18.44 28.08 -20.01
CA ASN A 330 -17.45 27.88 -21.08
C ASN A 330 -16.04 28.40 -20.72
N ASP A 331 -15.96 29.51 -19.97
CA ASP A 331 -14.70 30.12 -19.55
C ASP A 331 -13.98 29.32 -18.44
N GLU A 332 -14.72 28.70 -17.51
CA GLU A 332 -14.15 27.83 -16.48
C GLU A 332 -13.60 26.53 -17.10
N ALA A 333 -14.34 25.95 -18.05
CA ALA A 333 -13.91 24.75 -18.78
C ALA A 333 -12.64 25.02 -19.60
N ALA A 334 -12.58 26.18 -20.29
CA ALA A 334 -11.39 26.59 -21.03
C ALA A 334 -10.17 26.77 -20.12
N THR A 335 -10.37 27.29 -18.90
CA THR A 335 -9.30 27.51 -17.93
C THR A 335 -8.76 26.18 -17.37
N LEU A 336 -9.65 25.23 -17.04
CA LEU A 336 -9.28 23.92 -16.50
C LEU A 336 -8.61 23.00 -17.52
N THR A 337 -8.90 23.20 -18.80
CA THR A 337 -8.31 22.42 -19.90
C THR A 337 -7.10 23.09 -20.54
N ALA A 338 -6.79 24.34 -20.18
CA ALA A 338 -5.67 25.09 -20.73
C ALA A 338 -4.33 24.39 -20.43
N GLN A 339 -3.58 24.10 -21.48
CA GLN A 339 -2.26 23.46 -21.41
C GLN A 339 -1.16 24.50 -21.59
N VAL A 340 -0.01 24.25 -20.97
CA VAL A 340 1.23 24.96 -21.25
C VAL A 340 1.88 24.31 -22.47
N THR A 341 2.15 25.09 -23.52
CA THR A 341 2.75 24.56 -24.74
C THR A 341 4.27 24.38 -24.59
N ALA A 342 4.86 23.57 -25.47
CA ALA A 342 6.31 23.42 -25.54
C ALA A 342 7.01 24.74 -25.86
N GLU A 343 6.43 25.56 -26.74
CA GLU A 343 6.94 26.89 -27.12
C GLU A 343 6.93 27.87 -25.95
N GLU A 344 5.83 27.91 -25.17
CA GLU A 344 5.74 28.72 -23.96
C GLU A 344 6.80 28.32 -22.93
N THR A 345 7.03 27.00 -22.78
CA THR A 345 8.04 26.46 -21.87
C THR A 345 9.45 26.82 -22.32
N ALA A 346 9.75 26.67 -23.62
CA ALA A 346 11.05 27.02 -24.19
C ALA A 346 11.35 28.51 -24.04
N SER A 347 10.38 29.38 -24.39
CA SER A 347 10.54 30.84 -24.24
C SER A 347 10.73 31.26 -22.78
N ARG A 348 10.08 30.57 -21.83
CA ARG A 348 10.31 30.80 -20.40
C ARG A 348 11.73 30.41 -19.99
N LEU A 349 12.21 29.24 -20.38
CA LEU A 349 13.54 28.75 -20.01
C LEU A 349 14.65 29.63 -20.61
N GLU A 350 14.49 30.09 -21.85
CA GLU A 350 15.44 31.01 -22.49
C GLU A 350 15.54 32.34 -21.73
N LYS A 351 14.40 32.90 -21.29
CA LYS A 351 14.39 34.11 -20.45
C LYS A 351 15.09 33.90 -19.11
N LEU A 352 14.92 32.73 -18.50
CA LEU A 352 15.55 32.39 -17.22
C LEU A 352 17.08 32.26 -17.36
N GLY A 353 17.56 31.65 -18.44
CA GLY A 353 19.00 31.48 -18.71
C GLY A 353 19.75 32.77 -19.05
N GLY A 354 19.04 33.87 -19.31
CA GLY A 354 19.64 35.19 -19.51
C GLY A 354 20.03 35.91 -18.21
N GLU A 355 19.55 35.44 -17.05
CA GLU A 355 19.92 35.94 -15.74
C GLU A 355 21.04 35.10 -15.11
N PRO A 356 21.89 35.65 -14.23
CA PRO A 356 22.85 34.83 -13.50
C PRO A 356 22.13 33.82 -12.59
N PRO A 357 22.68 32.60 -12.42
CA PRO A 357 22.09 31.60 -11.54
C PRO A 357 22.04 32.09 -10.09
N LEU A 358 20.96 31.76 -9.37
CA LEU A 358 20.84 32.03 -7.94
C LEU A 358 21.71 31.08 -7.11
N ILE A 359 21.80 29.83 -7.56
CA ILE A 359 22.60 28.78 -6.93
C ILE A 359 23.41 28.10 -8.02
N THR A 360 24.70 27.97 -7.79
CA THR A 360 25.60 27.16 -8.62
C THR A 360 26.26 26.13 -7.70
N VAL A 361 25.99 24.85 -7.95
CA VAL A 361 26.65 23.72 -7.31
C VAL A 361 27.66 23.16 -8.30
N GLN A 362 28.92 23.04 -7.88
CA GLN A 362 30.00 22.52 -8.71
C GLN A 362 30.73 21.41 -7.97
N ASN A 363 30.84 20.26 -8.63
CA ASN A 363 31.61 19.09 -8.21
C ASN A 363 31.37 18.71 -6.73
N LEU A 364 30.13 18.80 -6.26
CA LEU A 364 29.82 18.54 -4.87
C LEU A 364 30.03 17.06 -4.54
N LYS A 365 30.80 16.80 -3.49
CA LYS A 365 31.08 15.46 -2.96
C LYS A 365 30.78 15.44 -1.47
N VAL A 366 29.90 14.55 -1.05
CA VAL A 366 29.53 14.36 0.36
C VAL A 366 29.68 12.88 0.70
N GLY A 367 30.60 12.57 1.61
CA GLY A 367 30.90 11.21 2.06
C GLY A 367 30.72 11.06 3.56
N TYR A 368 30.14 9.94 4.00
CA TYR A 368 29.97 9.60 5.41
C TYR A 368 30.93 8.48 5.81
N PRO A 369 31.65 8.62 6.94
CA PRO A 369 32.56 7.57 7.41
C PRO A 369 31.77 6.38 7.96
N VAL A 370 32.05 5.18 7.44
CA VAL A 370 31.52 3.93 7.97
C VAL A 370 32.48 3.41 9.03
N LYS A 371 32.03 3.42 10.30
CA LYS A 371 32.82 2.95 11.45
C LYS A 371 32.71 1.43 11.61
N GLY A 372 33.85 0.76 11.77
CA GLY A 372 33.93 -0.65 12.12
C GLY A 372 33.68 -0.92 13.61
N MET A 373 33.75 -2.19 14.01
CA MET A 373 33.41 -2.68 15.36
C MET A 373 34.28 -2.10 16.50
N PHE A 374 35.40 -1.44 16.17
CA PHE A 374 36.31 -0.78 17.10
C PHE A 374 36.40 0.74 16.89
N GLY A 375 35.41 1.34 16.21
CA GLY A 375 35.34 2.80 16.00
C GLY A 375 36.28 3.36 14.93
N GLN A 376 37.16 2.54 14.35
CA GLN A 376 37.99 2.92 13.20
C GLN A 376 37.13 3.02 11.92
N THR A 377 37.35 4.06 11.13
CA THR A 377 36.69 4.23 9.82
C THR A 377 37.24 3.19 8.85
N THR A 378 36.40 2.25 8.39
CA THR A 378 36.80 1.17 7.48
C THR A 378 36.60 1.55 6.01
N ARG A 379 35.63 2.41 5.71
CA ARG A 379 35.36 2.94 4.36
C ARG A 379 34.56 4.24 4.43
N THR A 380 34.63 5.06 3.39
CA THR A 380 33.75 6.23 3.21
C THR A 380 32.65 5.87 2.22
N PHE A 381 31.39 6.05 2.61
CA PHE A 381 30.25 5.92 1.71
C PHE A 381 29.97 7.29 1.09
N MET A 382 30.17 7.43 -0.22
CA MET A 382 29.85 8.66 -0.95
C MET A 382 28.34 8.71 -1.18
N ALA A 383 27.66 9.62 -0.49
CA ALA A 383 26.23 9.86 -0.65
C ALA A 383 25.95 10.81 -1.82
N VAL A 384 26.86 11.77 -2.07
CA VAL A 384 26.87 12.62 -3.27
C VAL A 384 28.28 12.52 -3.84
N ASP A 385 28.42 12.26 -5.12
CA ASP A 385 29.72 12.17 -5.79
C ASP A 385 29.70 12.91 -7.12
N ASP A 386 30.33 14.08 -7.14
CA ASP A 386 30.58 14.90 -8.33
C ASP A 386 29.33 15.48 -8.98
N VAL A 387 28.40 16.00 -8.16
CA VAL A 387 27.16 16.60 -8.66
C VAL A 387 27.36 18.09 -8.94
N SER A 388 26.97 18.54 -10.14
CA SER A 388 26.98 19.94 -10.55
C SER A 388 25.66 20.33 -11.20
N PHE A 389 25.09 21.47 -10.80
CA PHE A 389 23.88 22.04 -11.41
C PHE A 389 23.75 23.53 -11.07
N GLU A 390 22.90 24.22 -11.82
CA GLU A 390 22.56 25.62 -11.61
C GLU A 390 21.05 25.75 -11.42
N VAL A 391 20.63 26.71 -10.59
CA VAL A 391 19.22 27.04 -10.39
C VAL A 391 19.03 28.54 -10.61
N TYR A 392 18.15 28.89 -11.53
CA TYR A 392 17.89 30.27 -11.95
C TYR A 392 16.69 30.88 -11.23
N ARG A 393 16.61 32.21 -11.19
CA ARG A 393 15.53 32.94 -10.50
C ARG A 393 14.17 32.66 -11.15
N GLY A 394 13.27 32.01 -10.43
CA GLY A 394 11.92 31.66 -10.95
C GLY A 394 11.88 30.35 -11.73
N GLU A 395 12.99 29.61 -11.77
CA GLU A 395 13.04 28.23 -12.21
C GLU A 395 12.48 27.29 -11.13
N THR A 396 11.91 26.16 -11.58
CA THR A 396 11.61 25.03 -10.70
C THR A 396 12.53 23.87 -11.09
N PHE A 397 13.56 23.62 -10.27
CA PHE A 397 14.49 22.52 -10.45
C PHE A 397 13.98 21.26 -9.73
N GLY A 398 13.84 20.15 -10.46
CA GLY A 398 13.36 18.88 -9.92
C GLY A 398 14.50 17.88 -9.73
N LEU A 399 14.71 17.40 -8.50
CA LEU A 399 15.68 16.36 -8.17
C LEU A 399 14.97 15.01 -7.97
N VAL A 400 15.28 14.02 -8.80
CA VAL A 400 14.64 12.69 -8.79
C VAL A 400 15.68 11.57 -8.75
N GLY A 401 15.29 10.42 -8.18
CA GLY A 401 16.13 9.23 -8.09
C GLY A 401 15.61 8.25 -7.03
N GLU A 402 16.16 7.05 -6.98
CA GLU A 402 15.73 5.99 -6.05
C GLU A 402 16.02 6.31 -4.58
N SER A 403 15.33 5.65 -3.65
CA SER A 403 15.62 5.79 -2.22
C SER A 403 17.10 5.47 -1.93
N GLY A 404 17.78 6.35 -1.19
CA GLY A 404 19.21 6.19 -0.87
C GLY A 404 20.20 6.71 -1.92
N CYS A 405 19.76 7.28 -3.06
CA CYS A 405 20.65 7.82 -4.09
C CYS A 405 21.26 9.21 -3.76
N GLY A 406 21.15 9.70 -2.53
CA GLY A 406 21.76 10.97 -2.10
C GLY A 406 20.91 12.24 -2.20
N LYS A 407 19.62 12.16 -2.59
CA LYS A 407 18.77 13.36 -2.77
C LYS A 407 18.68 14.26 -1.53
N THR A 408 18.39 13.67 -0.37
CA THR A 408 18.31 14.39 0.93
C THR A 408 19.67 14.83 1.45
N THR A 409 20.74 14.25 0.93
CA THR A 409 22.09 14.75 1.21
C THR A 409 22.43 15.95 0.33
N LEU A 410 21.83 16.04 -0.86
CA LEU A 410 22.06 17.09 -1.85
C LEU A 410 21.22 18.35 -1.59
N GLY A 411 19.95 18.19 -1.21
CA GLY A 411 19.01 19.29 -0.90
C GLY A 411 18.65 19.31 0.56
#